data_AF-A0A068N1V3-F1
#
_entry.id   AF-A0A068N1V3-F1
#
_cell.length_a   1.000
_cell.length_b   1.000
_cell.length_c   1.000
_cell.angle_alpha   90.00
_cell.angle_beta   90.00
_cell.angle_gamma   90.00
#
_symmetry.space_group_name_H-M   'P 1'
#
loop_
_entity.id
_entity.type
_entity.pdbx_description
1 polymer ?
#
loop_
_entity_poly.entity_id
_entity_poly.type
_entity_poly.pdbx_seq_one_letter_code
_entity_poly.pdbx_strand_id
1 'polypeptide(L)' 'MLAVCGIPQAYECWLNGNANGLSPLFLGSWFVGEVLTLVFVLYEQARTDANMWPLLFNYAINILTIFVMIYYKLFPIV' A
#
# COMPACT_ATOMS: atom_id res chain seq x y z
N MET A 1 -2.65 8.25 9.95
CA MET A 1 -2.79 6.78 9.97
C MET A 1 -1.43 6.20 9.65
N LEU A 2 -0.82 5.44 10.55
CA LEU A 2 0.50 4.84 10.29
C LEU A 2 0.34 3.61 9.41
N ALA A 3 1.32 3.31 8.54
CA ALA A 3 1.36 2.22 7.55
C ALA A 3 1.16 0.80 8.09
N VAL A 4 0.95 0.71 9.41
CA VAL A 4 0.65 -0.52 10.14
C VAL A 4 -0.75 -1.04 9.82
N CYS A 5 -1.68 -0.22 9.33
CA CYS A 5 -3.05 -0.69 9.08
C CYS A 5 -3.16 -1.69 7.93
N GLY A 6 -2.32 -1.58 6.89
CA GLY A 6 -2.32 -2.54 5.76
C GLY A 6 -1.61 -3.85 6.06
N ILE A 7 -0.75 -3.88 7.10
CA ILE A 7 0.09 -5.04 7.43
C ILE A 7 -0.75 -6.24 7.90
N PRO A 8 -1.69 -6.12 8.87
CA PRO A 8 -2.54 -7.23 9.28
C PRO A 8 -3.32 -7.82 8.11
N GLN A 9 -3.88 -6.98 7.23
CA GLN A 9 -4.65 -7.45 6.08
C GLN A 9 -3.77 -8.20 5.07
N ALA A 10 -2.58 -7.69 4.76
CA ALA A 10 -1.64 -8.37 3.89
C ALA A 10 -1.15 -9.70 4.49
N TYR A 11 -0.94 -9.73 5.81
CA TYR A 11 -0.59 -10.95 6.54
C TYR A 11 -1.71 -12.00 6.49
N GLU A 12 -2.97 -11.60 6.67
CA GLU A 12 -4.10 -12.51 6.50
C GLU A 12 -4.22 -13.03 5.07
N CYS A 13 -4.01 -12.19 4.05
CA CYS A 13 -3.99 -12.65 2.66
C CYS A 13 -2.87 -13.68 2.40
N TRP A 14 -1.71 -13.47 3.02
CA TRP A 14 -0.59 -14.41 2.95
C TRP A 14 -0.92 -15.75 3.61
N LEU A 15 -1.49 -15.73 4.83
CA LEU A 15 -1.89 -16.93 5.56
C LEU A 15 -2.98 -17.73 4.84
N ASN A 16 -3.98 -17.03 4.29
CA ASN A 16 -5.11 -17.66 3.62
C ASN A 16 -4.80 -18.04 2.17
N GLY A 17 -3.69 -17.56 1.61
CA GLY A 17 -3.31 -17.77 0.21
C GLY A 17 -4.25 -17.10 -0.80
N ASN A 18 -5.13 -16.22 -0.36
CA ASN A 18 -6.10 -15.52 -1.20
C ASN A 18 -6.49 -14.16 -0.59
N ALA A 19 -7.02 -13.27 -1.44
CA ALA A 19 -7.59 -11.99 -1.04
C ALA A 19 -9.12 -11.96 -1.25
N ASN A 20 -9.81 -13.04 -0.90
CA ASN A 20 -11.28 -13.11 -0.97
C ASN A 20 -11.90 -12.15 0.05
N GLY A 21 -13.00 -11.49 -0.34
CA GLY A 21 -13.63 -10.43 0.46
C GLY A 21 -13.09 -9.02 0.20
N LEU A 22 -11.89 -8.86 -0.36
CA LEU A 22 -11.37 -7.55 -0.76
C LEU A 22 -11.92 -7.15 -2.15
N SER A 23 -12.47 -5.94 -2.26
CA SER A 23 -12.97 -5.41 -3.53
C SER A 23 -11.79 -5.08 -4.47
N PRO A 24 -11.78 -5.55 -5.73
CA PRO A 24 -10.74 -5.19 -6.70
C PRO A 24 -10.68 -3.69 -6.95
N LEU A 25 -11.84 -3.02 -7.00
CA LEU A 25 -11.92 -1.57 -7.16
C LEU A 25 -11.33 -0.84 -5.95
N PHE A 26 -11.61 -1.34 -4.74
CA PHE A 26 -11.01 -0.81 -3.52
C PHE A 26 -9.48 -0.91 -3.56
N LEU A 27 -8.93 -2.11 -3.83
CA LEU A 27 -7.49 -2.33 -3.92
C LEU A 27 -6.83 -1.48 -5.01
N GLY A 28 -7.46 -1.37 -6.17
CA GLY A 28 -6.97 -0.53 -7.26
C GLY A 28 -6.99 0.95 -6.90
N SER A 29 -8.10 1.45 -6.35
CA SER A 29 -8.22 2.86 -5.92
C SER A 29 -7.22 3.20 -4.81
N TRP A 30 -7.01 2.28 -3.86
CA TRP A 30 -6.05 2.44 -2.78
C TRP A 30 -4.62 2.50 -3.33
N PHE A 31 -4.23 1.55 -4.19
CA PHE A 31 -2.91 1.56 -4.83
C PHE A 31 -2.63 2.87 -5.57
N VAL A 32 -3.58 3.33 -6.39
CA VAL A 32 -3.46 4.60 -7.12
C VAL A 32 -3.32 5.77 -6.16
N GLY A 33 -4.10 5.82 -5.08
CA GLY A 33 -4.01 6.85 -4.06
C GLY A 33 -2.64 6.90 -3.37
N GLU A 34 -2.08 5.74 -3.00
CA GLU A 34 -0.75 5.67 -2.38
C GLU A 34 0.36 6.12 -3.34
N VAL A 35 0.29 5.72 -4.62
CA VAL A 35 1.27 6.14 -5.65
C VAL A 35 1.21 7.65 -5.89
N LEU A 36 0.01 8.21 -6.06
CA LEU A 36 -0.17 9.66 -6.24
C LEU A 36 0.36 10.43 -5.03
N THR A 37 0.10 9.92 -3.82
CA THR A 37 0.56 10.60 -2.60
C THR A 37 2.07 10.49 -2.44
N LEU A 38 2.69 9.34 -2.75
CA LEU A 38 4.14 9.20 -2.74
C LEU A 38 4.80 10.20 -3.70
N VAL A 39 4.27 10.34 -4.91
CA VAL A 39 4.77 11.32 -5.90
C VAL A 39 4.62 12.76 -5.36
N PHE A 40 3.48 13.09 -4.76
CA PHE A 40 3.25 14.40 -4.15
C PHE A 40 4.25 14.70 -3.03
N VAL A 41 4.48 13.75 -2.12
CA VAL A 41 5.42 13.91 -0.99
C VAL A 41 6.86 14.05 -1.48
N LEU A 42 7.27 13.28 -2.51
CA LEU A 42 8.58 13.41 -3.14
C LEU A 42 8.77 14.79 -3.79
N TYR A 43 7.75 15.28 -4.49
CA TYR A 43 7.77 16.61 -5.09
C TYR A 43 7.88 17.71 -4.04
N GLU A 44 7.11 17.61 -2.95
CA GLU A 44 7.13 18.60 -1.88
C GLU A 44 8.47 18.59 -1.14
N GLN A 45 9.01 17.42 -0.81
CA GLN A 45 10.33 17.28 -0.20
C GLN A 45 11.42 17.92 -1.06
N ALA A 46 11.39 17.74 -2.38
CA ALA A 46 12.35 18.36 -3.30
C ALA A 46 12.19 19.89 -3.39
N ARG A 47 11.01 20.43 -3.09
CA ARG A 47 10.70 21.86 -3.17
C ARG A 47 11.03 22.62 -1.88
N THR A 48 10.75 22.04 -0.72
CA THR A 48 10.86 22.73 0.59
C THR A 48 12.09 22.34 1.40
N ASP A 49 12.95 21.43 0.89
CA ASP A 49 14.06 20.81 1.66
C ASP A 49 13.59 20.23 3.02
N ALA A 50 12.29 19.96 3.12
CA ALA A 50 11.68 19.46 4.33
C ALA A 50 11.97 17.97 4.47
N ASN A 51 12.43 17.55 5.66
CA ASN A 51 12.63 16.15 5.95
C ASN A 51 11.28 15.43 6.11
N MET A 52 10.82 14.75 5.05
CA MET A 52 9.58 13.96 5.04
C MET A 52 9.84 12.46 5.08
N TRP A 53 11.03 12.02 5.50
CA TRP A 53 11.43 10.61 5.55
C TRP A 53 10.42 9.69 6.26
N PRO A 54 9.80 10.05 7.42
CA PRO A 54 8.79 9.20 8.06
C PRO A 54 7.56 8.96 7.19
N LEU A 55 7.18 9.96 6.39
CA LEU A 55 6.02 9.92 5.51
C LEU A 55 6.33 9.09 4.27
N LEU A 56 7.50 9.26 3.67
CA LEU A 56 7.98 8.43 2.57
C LEU A 56 8.04 6.95 2.95
N PHE A 57 8.58 6.65 4.13
CA PHE A 57 8.61 5.28 4.65
C PHE A 57 7.20 4.71 4.82
N ASN A 58 6.26 5.52 5.31
CA ASN A 58 4.86 5.12 5.47
C ASN A 58 4.22 4.71 4.15
N TYR A 59 4.28 5.59 3.13
CA TYR A 59 3.72 5.32 1.81
C TYR A 59 4.42 4.14 1.12
N ALA A 60 5.73 3.95 1.30
CA ALA A 60 6.44 2.81 0.78
C ALA A 60 5.93 1.48 1.37
N ILE A 61 5.72 1.40 2.68
CA ILE A 61 5.19 0.20 3.35
C ILE A 61 3.74 -0.09 2.92
N ASN A 62 2.91 0.95 2.77
CA ASN A 62 1.54 0.79 2.25
C ASN A 62 1.53 0.24 0.83
N ILE A 63 2.37 0.76 -0.06
CA ILE A 63 2.48 0.25 -1.44
C ILE A 63 2.88 -1.23 -1.44
N LEU A 64 3.85 -1.63 -0.62
CA LEU A 64 4.26 -3.02 -0.50
C LEU A 64 3.13 -3.92 0.01
N THR A 65 2.40 -3.48 1.04
CA THR A 65 1.27 -4.26 1.59
C THR A 65 0.12 -4.39 0.60
N ILE A 66 -0.25 -3.32 -0.11
CA ILE A 66 -1.26 -3.39 -1.18
C ILE A 66 -0.80 -4.28 -2.32
N PHE A 67 0.48 -4.23 -2.68
CA PHE A 67 1.03 -5.10 -3.71
C PHE A 67 0.87 -6.58 -3.35
N VAL A 68 1.13 -6.96 -2.09
CA VAL A 68 0.89 -8.32 -1.59
C VAL A 68 -0.60 -8.70 -1.69
N MET A 69 -1.51 -7.81 -1.28
CA MET A 69 -2.95 -8.07 -1.38
C MET A 69 -3.42 -8.23 -2.83
N ILE A 70 -2.92 -7.40 -3.75
CA ILE A 70 -3.22 -7.50 -5.19
C ILE A 70 -2.66 -8.81 -5.76
N TYR A 71 -1.44 -9.20 -5.38
CA TYR A 71 -0.85 -10.46 -5.80
C TYR A 71 -1.76 -11.64 -5.43
N TYR A 72 -2.19 -11.72 -4.17
CA TYR A 72 -3.11 -12.77 -3.70
C TYR A 72 -4.55 -12.63 -4.23
N LYS A 73 -4.89 -11.49 -4.83
CA LYS A 73 -6.16 -11.30 -5.53
C LYS A 73 -6.12 -11.86 -6.95
N LEU A 74 -5.00 -11.69 -7.64
CA LEU A 74 -4.80 -12.11 -9.03
C LEU A 74 -4.36 -13.58 -9.13
N PHE A 75 -3.57 -14.04 -8.17
CA PHE A 75 -2.98 -15.38 -8.14
C PHE A 75 -3.26 -16.06 -6.78
N PRO A 76 -4.54 -16.39 -6.48
CA PRO A 76 -4.85 -17.18 -5.30
C PRO A 76 -4.22 -18.56 -5.38
N ILE A 77 -3.63 -19.03 -4.28
CA ILE A 77 -2.92 -20.31 -4.17
C ILE A 77 -3.83 -21.41 -3.59
N VAL A 78 -4.91 -21.02 -2.90
CA VAL A 78 -5.90 -21.89 -2.25
C VAL A 78 -7.29 -21.58 -2.78
#